data_AF-A0A2S9FDW1-F1
#
_entry.id   AF-A0A2S9FDW1-F1
#
_cell.length_a   1.000
_cell.length_b   1.000
_cell.length_c   1.000
_cell.angle_alpha   90.00
_cell.angle_beta   90.00
_cell.angle_gamma   90.00
#
_symmetry.space_group_name_H-M   'P 1'
#
loop_
_entity.id
_entity.type
_entity.pdbx_description
1 polymer ?
#
loop_
_entity_poly.entity_id
_entity_poly.type
_entity_poly.pdbx_seq_one_letter_code
_entity_poly.pdbx_strand_id
1 'polypeptide(L)'
;MLVGEVGMMASGGQTSQPGVPTIGTVTAMVGESASSTDFRSIVLRGANVASYKFALAKSILSLAQSEATSASLEQLAVPFSRELCAHLKEVDTQTTSQGSRFLDACRHFNEGRITHTELIDATVLLGFNNVIDAFHVVDRSDVGTRFFADERNQALRGLRFTDELVALASEIDTRQPL
;
A
#
# COMPACT_ATOMS: atom_id res chain seq x y z
N MET A 1 -29.71 -75.25 -41.20
CA MET A 1 -29.02 -76.54 -40.98
C MET A 1 -27.62 -76.41 -41.56
N LEU A 2 -26.60 -76.91 -40.85
CA LEU A 2 -25.14 -76.75 -41.05
C LEU A 2 -24.56 -75.38 -40.67
N VAL A 3 -23.77 -75.17 -39.61
CA VAL A 3 -22.56 -75.79 -38.97
C VAL A 3 -21.24 -75.69 -39.75
N GLY A 4 -20.20 -75.18 -39.05
CA GLY A 4 -18.77 -75.16 -39.42
C GLY A 4 -18.34 -73.83 -40.08
N GLU A 5 -17.24 -73.15 -39.75
CA GLU A 5 -15.97 -73.61 -39.20
C GLU A 5 -15.15 -72.44 -38.61
N VAL A 6 -14.12 -72.82 -37.85
CA VAL A 6 -13.21 -72.03 -37.01
C VAL A 6 -12.13 -71.33 -37.85
N GLY A 7 -11.78 -70.10 -37.49
CA GLY A 7 -10.67 -69.35 -38.11
C GLY A 7 -10.01 -68.39 -37.12
N MET A 8 -8.92 -68.86 -36.51
CA MET A 8 -8.08 -68.19 -35.54
C MET A 8 -7.03 -67.31 -36.25
N MET A 9 -7.01 -66.01 -35.97
CA MET A 9 -5.84 -65.13 -36.22
C MET A 9 -5.82 -64.02 -35.17
N ALA A 10 -4.83 -64.08 -34.29
CA ALA A 10 -4.47 -63.04 -33.35
C ALA A 10 -3.65 -61.95 -34.07
N SER A 11 -3.94 -60.67 -33.83
CA SER A 11 -2.91 -59.63 -33.85
C SER A 11 -3.40 -58.31 -33.26
N GLY A 12 -2.64 -57.79 -32.29
CA GLY A 12 -2.36 -56.36 -32.18
C GLY A 12 -3.30 -55.50 -31.32
N GLY A 13 -2.68 -54.70 -30.45
CA GLY A 13 -3.20 -53.35 -30.16
C GLY A 13 -3.53 -53.08 -28.70
N GLN A 14 -2.56 -52.50 -28.00
CA GLN A 14 -2.64 -52.03 -26.63
C GLN A 14 -3.70 -50.94 -26.39
N THR A 15 -4.35 -51.03 -25.23
CA THR A 15 -4.67 -49.97 -24.26
C THR A 15 -5.12 -48.60 -24.74
N SER A 16 -6.32 -48.18 -24.31
CA SER A 16 -6.58 -46.82 -23.81
C SER A 16 -7.83 -46.83 -22.92
N GLN A 17 -7.62 -46.68 -21.61
CA GLN A 17 -8.68 -46.34 -20.66
C GLN A 17 -9.04 -44.84 -20.82
N PRO A 18 -10.29 -44.43 -20.56
CA PRO A 18 -10.65 -43.02 -20.51
C PRO A 18 -10.14 -42.41 -19.19
N GLY A 19 -9.14 -41.54 -19.29
CA GLY A 19 -8.66 -40.73 -18.17
C GLY A 19 -9.73 -39.73 -17.72
N VAL A 20 -10.09 -39.80 -16.45
CA VAL A 20 -10.89 -38.81 -15.72
C VAL A 20 -10.18 -37.46 -15.76
N PRO A 21 -10.88 -36.33 -15.96
CA PRO A 21 -10.26 -35.01 -15.80
C PRO A 21 -10.02 -34.77 -14.31
N THR A 22 -8.76 -34.88 -13.88
CA THR A 22 -8.32 -34.37 -12.59
C THR A 22 -8.42 -32.84 -12.66
N ILE A 23 -9.43 -32.27 -12.01
CA ILE A 23 -9.42 -30.85 -11.66
C ILE A 23 -8.26 -30.67 -10.69
N GLY A 24 -7.11 -30.25 -11.21
CA GLY A 24 -6.03 -29.72 -10.41
C GLY A 24 -6.52 -28.43 -9.78
N THR A 25 -6.88 -28.48 -8.51
CA THR A 25 -6.96 -27.28 -7.67
C THR A 25 -5.56 -26.67 -7.66
N VAL A 26 -5.33 -25.70 -8.55
CA VAL A 26 -4.21 -24.78 -8.41
C VAL A 26 -4.57 -23.89 -7.24
N THR A 27 -4.25 -24.35 -6.03
CA THR A 27 -4.08 -23.46 -4.89
C THR A 27 -2.99 -22.48 -5.32
N ALA A 28 -3.41 -21.27 -5.69
CA ALA A 28 -2.50 -20.16 -5.86
C ALA A 28 -1.68 -20.07 -4.57
N MET A 29 -0.40 -20.41 -4.64
CA MET A 29 0.54 -19.91 -3.66
C MET A 29 0.46 -18.39 -3.80
N VAL A 30 -0.16 -17.74 -2.83
CA VAL A 30 -0.07 -16.28 -2.68
C VAL A 30 1.38 -16.00 -2.36
N GLY A 31 2.22 -15.96 -3.40
CA GLY A 31 3.52 -15.32 -3.31
C GLY A 31 3.23 -13.88 -2.95
N GLU A 32 3.75 -13.43 -1.81
CA GLU A 32 3.67 -12.03 -1.42
C GLU A 32 4.11 -11.19 -2.62
N SER A 33 3.22 -10.32 -3.10
CA SER A 33 3.50 -9.46 -4.25
C SER A 33 4.72 -8.59 -3.92
N ALA A 34 5.53 -8.28 -4.94
CA ALA A 34 6.69 -7.40 -4.75
C ALA A 34 6.28 -6.05 -4.12
N SER A 35 5.10 -5.53 -4.51
CA SER A 35 4.50 -4.34 -3.92
C SER A 35 4.21 -4.49 -2.42
N SER A 36 3.62 -5.60 -1.98
CA SER A 36 3.36 -5.84 -0.56
C SER A 36 4.66 -5.93 0.25
N THR A 37 5.67 -6.64 -0.28
CA THR A 37 6.99 -6.78 0.36
C THR A 37 7.70 -5.42 0.50
N ASP A 38 7.70 -4.63 -0.57
CA ASP A 38 8.33 -3.30 -0.59
C ASP A 38 7.60 -2.33 0.33
N PHE A 39 6.26 -2.34 0.32
CA PHE A 39 5.46 -1.49 1.20
C PHE A 39 5.73 -1.81 2.68
N ARG A 40 5.74 -3.10 3.03
CA ARG A 40 6.10 -3.54 4.38
C ARG A 40 7.52 -3.10 4.76
N SER A 41 8.47 -3.19 3.82
CA SER A 41 9.84 -2.72 4.04
C SER A 41 9.92 -1.22 4.31
N ILE A 42 9.18 -0.39 3.56
CA ILE A 42 9.07 1.04 3.81
C ILE A 42 8.54 1.31 5.22
N VAL A 43 7.44 0.66 5.58
CA VAL A 43 6.76 0.87 6.86
C VAL A 43 7.67 0.49 8.04
N LEU A 44 8.40 -0.61 7.94
CA LEU A 44 9.26 -1.10 9.04
C LEU A 44 10.64 -0.44 9.08
N ARG A 45 11.25 -0.16 7.92
CA ARG A 45 12.68 0.17 7.79
C ARG A 45 12.96 1.42 6.94
N GLY A 46 11.92 2.11 6.48
CA GLY A 46 12.06 3.30 5.65
C GLY A 46 12.82 4.42 6.37
N ALA A 47 13.51 5.27 5.60
CA ALA A 47 14.43 6.30 6.07
C ALA A 47 13.75 7.44 6.89
N ASN A 48 12.42 7.54 6.79
CA ASN A 48 11.63 8.53 7.50
C ASN A 48 11.46 8.22 8.99
N VAL A 49 11.23 9.29 9.77
CA VAL A 49 10.71 9.17 11.15
C VAL A 49 9.42 8.36 11.11
N ALA A 50 9.31 7.40 12.04
CA ALA A 50 8.24 6.42 12.07
C ALA A 50 6.85 7.06 11.92
N SER A 51 6.50 8.01 12.79
CA SER A 51 5.19 8.68 12.79
C SER A 51 4.82 9.28 11.43
N TYR A 52 5.76 9.94 10.75
CA TYR A 52 5.53 10.56 9.44
C TYR A 52 5.31 9.52 8.34
N LYS A 53 6.13 8.47 8.26
CA LYS A 53 5.94 7.45 7.21
C LYS A 53 4.68 6.62 7.44
N PHE A 54 4.35 6.30 8.69
CA PHE A 54 3.08 5.63 9.01
C PHE A 54 1.89 6.50 8.64
N ALA A 55 1.92 7.79 8.98
CA ALA A 55 0.86 8.72 8.60
C ALA A 55 0.71 8.83 7.08
N LEU A 56 1.82 8.96 6.33
CA LEU A 56 1.75 9.04 4.87
C LEU A 56 1.25 7.72 4.24
N ALA A 57 1.78 6.58 4.69
CA ALA A 57 1.39 5.25 4.22
C ALA A 57 -0.12 5.01 4.41
N LYS A 58 -0.65 5.27 5.61
CA LYS A 58 -2.08 5.16 5.88
C LYS A 58 -2.91 6.13 5.05
N SER A 59 -2.42 7.36 4.85
CA SER A 59 -3.13 8.38 4.08
C SER A 59 -3.30 7.99 2.62
N ILE A 60 -2.22 7.59 1.95
CA ILE A 60 -2.28 7.21 0.54
C ILE A 60 -3.10 5.92 0.34
N LEU A 61 -3.00 4.95 1.26
CA LEU A 61 -3.83 3.74 1.22
C LEU A 61 -5.31 4.07 1.41
N SER A 62 -5.66 4.88 2.42
CA SER A 62 -7.04 5.25 2.69
C SER A 62 -7.68 6.03 1.53
N LEU A 63 -6.92 6.88 0.85
CA LEU A 63 -7.38 7.59 -0.35
C LEU A 63 -7.56 6.63 -1.54
N ALA A 64 -6.61 5.74 -1.78
CA ALA A 64 -6.72 4.72 -2.82
C ALA A 64 -7.89 3.76 -2.59
N GLN A 65 -8.18 3.39 -1.34
CA GLN A 65 -9.38 2.61 -0.94
C GLN A 65 -10.68 3.35 -1.21
N SER A 66 -10.64 4.68 -1.26
CA SER A 66 -11.76 5.53 -1.64
C SER A 66 -11.80 5.77 -3.16
N GLU A 67 -11.16 4.89 -3.94
CA GLU A 67 -11.07 4.94 -5.41
C GLU A 67 -10.35 6.18 -5.97
N ALA A 68 -9.61 6.92 -5.14
CA ALA A 68 -8.79 8.02 -5.62
C ALA A 68 -7.58 7.47 -6.40
N THR A 69 -7.25 8.10 -7.51
CA THR A 69 -6.04 7.82 -8.33
C THR A 69 -4.99 8.92 -8.21
N SER A 70 -5.31 9.99 -7.49
CA SER A 70 -4.42 11.11 -7.19
C SER A 70 -4.97 11.91 -6.01
N ALA A 71 -4.11 12.71 -5.39
CA ALA A 71 -4.51 13.64 -4.35
C ALA A 71 -3.67 14.92 -4.40
N SER A 72 -4.30 16.09 -4.31
CA SER A 72 -3.58 17.35 -4.05
C SER A 72 -2.94 17.31 -2.66
N LEU A 73 -1.97 18.20 -2.39
CA LEU A 73 -1.42 18.34 -1.04
C LEU A 73 -2.49 18.70 -0.01
N GLU A 74 -3.53 19.48 -0.36
CA GLU A 74 -4.62 19.79 0.57
C GLU A 74 -5.47 18.55 0.87
N GLN A 75 -5.78 17.75 -0.13
CA GLN A 75 -6.53 16.51 0.05
C GLN A 75 -5.75 15.50 0.87
N LEU A 76 -4.44 15.39 0.64
CA LEU A 76 -3.53 14.52 1.39
C LEU A 76 -3.31 15.00 2.83
N ALA A 77 -3.31 16.32 3.06
CA ALA A 77 -3.11 16.91 4.39
C ALA A 77 -4.17 16.49 5.41
N VAL A 78 -5.40 16.22 4.96
CA VAL A 78 -6.52 15.82 5.84
C VAL A 78 -6.24 14.49 6.54
N PRO A 79 -6.09 13.34 5.84
CA PRO A 79 -5.79 12.09 6.51
C PRO A 79 -4.41 12.12 7.18
N PHE A 80 -3.42 12.81 6.59
CA PHE A 80 -2.05 12.81 7.11
C PHE A 80 -1.94 13.50 8.48
N SER A 81 -2.50 14.71 8.59
CA SER A 81 -2.49 15.45 9.85
C SER A 81 -3.33 14.76 10.93
N ARG A 82 -4.44 14.12 10.55
CA ARG A 82 -5.27 13.32 11.45
C ARG A 82 -4.48 12.18 12.09
N GLU A 83 -3.75 11.39 11.30
CA GLU A 83 -2.94 10.27 11.82
C GLU A 83 -1.84 10.76 12.76
N LEU A 84 -1.17 11.88 12.43
CA LEU A 84 -0.15 12.46 13.31
C LEU A 84 -0.75 13.02 14.59
N CYS A 85 -1.88 13.74 14.52
CA CYS A 85 -2.58 14.25 15.69
C CYS A 85 -3.03 13.11 16.60
N ALA A 86 -3.57 12.02 16.05
CA ALA A 86 -3.96 10.84 16.80
C ALA A 86 -2.75 10.20 17.49
N HIS A 87 -1.66 9.99 16.75
CA HIS A 87 -0.43 9.44 17.30
C HIS A 87 0.14 10.29 18.45
N LEU A 88 0.16 11.62 18.31
CA LEU A 88 0.64 12.54 19.34
C LEU A 88 -0.21 12.53 20.62
N LYS A 89 -1.49 12.13 20.55
CA LYS A 89 -2.34 11.98 21.75
C LYS A 89 -1.94 10.75 22.56
N GLU A 90 -1.52 9.69 21.90
CA GLU A 90 -1.14 8.42 22.54
C GLU A 90 0.32 8.46 23.00
N VAL A 91 1.19 8.98 22.13
CA VAL A 91 2.62 9.03 22.32
C VAL A 91 3.12 10.39 21.86
N ASP A 92 3.13 11.37 22.77
CA ASP A 92 3.93 12.59 22.60
C ASP A 92 5.39 12.28 22.93
N THR A 93 5.96 11.26 22.28
CA THR A 93 7.41 11.05 22.29
C THR A 93 8.01 12.28 21.67
N GLN A 94 8.53 13.15 22.54
CA GLN A 94 9.37 14.29 22.26
C GLN A 94 10.32 13.93 21.12
N THR A 95 9.90 14.21 19.89
CA THR A 95 10.72 13.97 18.71
C THR A 95 11.91 14.90 18.86
N THR A 96 13.06 14.39 18.46
CA THR A 96 14.43 14.92 18.55
C THR A 96 14.65 16.34 18.02
N SER A 97 13.61 17.06 17.61
CA SER A 97 13.60 18.50 17.36
C SER A 97 12.60 19.18 18.30
N GLN A 98 13.08 19.64 19.46
CA GLN A 98 12.43 20.75 20.16
C GLN A 98 12.36 21.93 19.16
N GLY A 99 11.23 22.12 18.46
CA GLY A 99 11.08 23.17 17.45
C GLY A 99 10.47 22.76 16.10
N SER A 100 9.94 21.54 15.93
CA SER A 100 9.13 21.25 14.75
C SER A 100 7.81 22.06 14.79
N ARG A 101 7.77 23.18 14.05
CA ARG A 101 6.60 24.06 13.93
C ARG A 101 5.34 23.31 13.48
N PHE A 102 5.50 22.25 12.67
CA PHE A 102 4.37 21.43 12.25
C PHE A 102 3.83 20.55 13.38
N LEU A 103 4.70 19.89 14.16
CA LEU A 103 4.25 19.09 15.30
C LEU A 103 3.60 19.99 16.37
N ASP A 104 4.09 21.22 16.53
CA ASP A 104 3.45 22.20 17.41
C ASP A 104 2.04 22.58 16.93
N ALA A 105 1.82 22.74 15.61
CA ALA A 105 0.48 22.93 15.07
C ALA A 105 -0.45 21.73 15.37
N CYS A 106 0.04 20.49 15.20
CA CYS A 106 -0.72 19.29 15.56
C CYS A 106 -1.08 19.26 17.06
N ARG A 107 -0.14 19.63 17.94
CA ARG A 107 -0.40 19.73 19.40
C ARG A 107 -1.44 20.81 19.69
N HIS A 108 -1.30 21.99 19.11
CA HIS A 108 -2.26 23.08 19.27
C HIS A 108 -3.65 22.70 18.79
N PHE A 109 -3.76 21.94 17.70
CA PHE A 109 -5.04 21.41 17.25
C PHE A 109 -5.64 20.43 18.27
N ASN A 110 -4.82 19.50 18.78
CA ASN A 110 -5.25 18.56 19.82
C ASN A 110 -5.71 19.24 21.11
N GLU A 111 -5.15 20.40 21.43
CA GLU A 111 -5.51 21.24 22.57
C GLU A 111 -6.68 22.20 22.27
N GLY A 112 -7.23 22.20 21.05
CA GLY A 112 -8.32 23.08 20.64
C GLY A 112 -7.92 24.55 20.44
N ARG A 113 -6.63 24.85 20.29
CA ARG A 113 -6.09 26.21 20.11
C ARG A 113 -6.11 26.71 18.66
N ILE A 114 -6.12 25.79 17.70
CA ILE A 114 -6.26 26.12 16.26
C ILE A 114 -7.40 25.31 15.65
N THR A 115 -7.95 25.85 14.58
CA THR A 115 -9.02 25.26 13.78
C THR A 115 -8.49 24.13 12.88
N HIS A 116 -9.41 23.33 12.35
CA HIS A 116 -9.06 22.31 11.36
C HIS A 116 -8.43 22.93 10.11
N THR A 117 -8.95 24.06 9.62
CA THR A 117 -8.38 24.75 8.45
C THR A 117 -6.92 25.16 8.70
N GLU A 118 -6.63 25.77 9.85
CA GLU A 118 -5.25 26.15 10.22
C GLU A 118 -4.31 24.94 10.32
N LEU A 119 -4.81 23.78 10.80
CA LEU A 119 -4.04 22.54 10.78
C LEU A 119 -3.73 22.09 9.35
N ILE A 120 -4.71 22.11 8.45
CA ILE A 120 -4.51 21.72 7.05
C ILE A 120 -3.51 22.65 6.37
N ASP A 121 -3.63 23.97 6.54
CA ASP A 121 -2.71 24.94 5.97
C ASP A 121 -1.28 24.73 6.47
N ALA A 122 -1.10 24.51 7.77
CA ALA A 122 0.20 24.20 8.36
C ALA A 122 0.77 22.87 7.81
N THR A 123 -0.09 21.87 7.58
CA THR A 123 0.30 20.58 7.02
C THR A 123 0.77 20.69 5.58
N VAL A 124 0.04 21.42 4.74
CA VAL A 124 0.42 21.65 3.34
C VAL A 124 1.75 22.38 3.27
N LEU A 125 1.96 23.37 4.13
CA LEU A 125 3.18 24.20 4.13
C LEU A 125 4.41 23.47 4.70
N LEU A 126 4.24 22.63 5.72
CA LEU A 126 5.37 22.13 6.52
C LEU A 126 5.43 20.60 6.65
N GLY A 127 4.30 19.91 6.48
CA GLY A 127 4.15 18.49 6.80
C GLY A 127 4.84 17.56 5.80
N PHE A 128 5.00 18.00 4.56
CA PHE A 128 5.45 17.15 3.45
C PHE A 128 6.92 17.33 3.03
N ASN A 129 7.67 18.22 3.70
CA ASN A 129 9.00 18.64 3.26
C ASN A 129 10.01 17.50 3.07
N ASN A 130 9.96 16.47 3.92
CA ASN A 130 10.91 15.36 3.88
C ASN A 130 10.25 14.01 3.57
N VAL A 131 9.00 13.83 4.00
CA VAL A 131 8.38 12.50 4.02
C VAL A 131 8.12 11.95 2.63
N ILE A 132 7.72 12.81 1.67
CA ILE A 132 7.46 12.41 0.28
C ILE A 132 8.77 11.99 -0.40
N ASP A 133 9.83 12.79 -0.24
CA ASP A 133 11.12 12.56 -0.89
C ASP A 133 11.78 11.26 -0.43
N ALA A 134 11.67 10.96 0.87
CA ALA A 134 12.31 9.79 1.48
C ALA A 134 11.38 8.57 1.57
N PHE A 135 10.13 8.63 1.07
CA PHE A 135 9.14 7.58 1.32
C PHE A 135 9.55 6.23 0.76
N HIS A 136 10.08 6.20 -0.47
CA HIS A 136 10.51 4.96 -1.13
C HIS A 136 11.95 4.54 -0.80
N VAL A 137 12.61 5.22 0.16
CA VAL A 137 13.99 4.91 0.53
C VAL A 137 14.03 3.98 1.76
N VAL A 138 14.61 2.79 1.59
CA VAL A 138 14.85 1.78 2.63
C VAL A 138 16.34 1.44 2.65
N ASP A 139 16.97 1.41 3.82
CA ASP A 139 18.40 1.10 3.97
C ASP A 139 19.33 1.89 3.01
N ARG A 140 19.00 3.17 2.75
CA ARG A 140 19.72 4.10 1.85
C ARG A 140 19.60 3.79 0.35
N SER A 141 18.69 2.90 -0.04
CA SER A 141 18.40 2.62 -1.45
C SER A 141 16.90 2.77 -1.71
N ASP A 142 16.54 3.13 -2.94
CA ASP A 142 15.14 3.11 -3.35
C ASP A 142 14.63 1.66 -3.45
N VAL A 143 13.38 1.45 -3.03
CA VAL A 143 12.67 0.20 -3.29
C VAL A 143 12.34 0.05 -4.78
N GLY A 144 12.09 -1.20 -5.22
CA GLY A 144 11.79 -1.49 -6.61
C GLY A 144 10.41 -0.99 -7.04
N THR A 145 9.42 -1.06 -6.15
CA THR A 145 8.04 -0.61 -6.38
C THR A 145 7.82 0.82 -5.93
N ARG A 146 7.34 1.68 -6.84
CA ARG A 146 6.85 3.02 -6.51
C ARG A 146 5.34 2.97 -6.28
N PHE A 147 4.89 3.63 -5.22
CA PHE A 147 3.46 3.70 -4.85
C PHE A 147 2.78 4.98 -5.35
N PHE A 148 3.56 6.02 -5.62
CA PHE A 148 3.09 7.28 -6.18
C PHE A 148 4.18 7.95 -7.00
N ALA A 149 3.77 8.81 -7.94
CA ALA A 149 4.63 9.80 -8.57
C ALA A 149 4.45 11.15 -7.87
N ASP A 150 5.57 11.83 -7.61
CA ASP A 150 5.57 13.19 -7.05
C ASP A 150 5.27 14.22 -8.15
N GLU A 151 4.10 14.85 -8.04
CA GLU A 151 3.61 15.88 -8.96
C GLU A 151 3.40 17.23 -8.23
N ARG A 152 4.08 17.47 -7.10
CA ARG A 152 3.98 18.75 -6.35
C ARG A 152 4.33 19.98 -7.18
N ASN A 153 5.25 19.81 -8.13
CA ASN A 153 5.69 20.86 -9.05
C ASN A 153 4.92 20.89 -10.39
N GLN A 154 3.88 20.07 -10.54
CA GLN A 154 3.07 19.98 -11.75
C GLN A 154 1.66 20.56 -11.52
N ALA A 155 0.76 20.44 -12.49
CA ALA A 155 -0.60 20.96 -12.40
C ALA A 155 -1.41 20.35 -11.25
N LEU A 156 -1.16 19.09 -10.90
CA LEU A 156 -1.84 18.38 -9.81
C LEU A 156 -1.50 18.95 -8.42
N ARG A 157 -0.30 19.51 -8.23
CA ARG A 157 0.20 19.99 -6.93
C ARG A 157 0.04 18.95 -5.82
N GLY A 158 0.46 17.72 -6.09
CA GLY A 158 0.22 16.60 -5.19
C GLY A 158 0.86 15.29 -5.64
N LEU A 159 0.20 14.17 -5.35
CA LEU A 159 0.69 12.83 -5.64
C LEU A 159 -0.26 12.13 -6.62
N ARG A 160 0.31 11.55 -7.68
CA ARG A 160 -0.40 10.61 -8.56
C ARG A 160 -0.18 9.20 -8.06
N PHE A 161 -1.24 8.46 -7.80
CA PHE A 161 -1.16 7.09 -7.31
C PHE A 161 -0.89 6.13 -8.47
N THR A 162 -0.14 5.07 -8.15
CA THR A 162 0.23 4.01 -9.09
C THR A 162 -0.77 2.86 -9.01
N ASP A 163 -0.79 2.02 -10.04
CA ASP A 163 -1.62 0.80 -10.05
C ASP A 163 -1.20 -0.16 -8.93
N GLU A 164 0.09 -0.18 -8.57
CA GLU A 164 0.62 -0.96 -7.46
C GLU A 164 0.04 -0.53 -6.11
N LEU A 165 -0.14 0.78 -5.89
CA LEU A 165 -0.80 1.28 -4.68
C LEU A 165 -2.29 0.94 -4.68
N VAL A 166 -2.98 1.06 -5.82
CA VAL A 166 -4.41 0.76 -5.92
C VAL A 166 -4.68 -0.74 -5.71
N ALA A 167 -3.83 -1.60 -6.29
CA ALA A 167 -3.88 -3.04 -6.06
C ALA A 167 -3.64 -3.37 -4.58
N LEU A 168 -2.58 -2.80 -3.98
CA LEU A 168 -2.26 -3.00 -2.58
C LEU A 168 -3.38 -2.52 -1.64
N ALA A 169 -4.00 -1.39 -1.94
CA ALA A 169 -5.12 -0.82 -1.20
C ALA A 169 -6.34 -1.75 -1.18
N SER A 170 -6.52 -2.56 -2.24
CA SER A 170 -7.59 -3.56 -2.33
C SER A 170 -7.30 -4.83 -1.53
N GLU A 171 -6.03 -5.08 -1.18
CA GLU A 171 -5.57 -6.25 -0.42
C GLU A 171 -5.48 -5.99 1.09
N ILE A 172 -5.16 -4.75 1.50
CA ILE A 172 -4.92 -4.36 2.90
C ILE A 172 -6.17 -3.71 3.52
N ASP A 173 -6.55 -4.08 4.75
CA ASP A 173 -7.54 -3.32 5.54
C ASP A 173 -6.83 -2.27 6.41
N THR A 174 -6.98 -0.98 6.11
CA THR A 174 -6.35 0.13 6.86
C THR A 174 -6.98 0.37 8.23
N ARG A 175 -8.10 -0.30 8.54
CA ARG A 175 -8.72 -0.25 9.87
C ARG A 175 -8.00 -1.14 10.89
N GLN A 176 -7.06 -1.98 10.44
CA GLN A 176 -6.20 -2.78 11.32
C GLN A 176 -4.86 -2.05 11.55
N PRO A 177 -4.24 -2.19 12.74
CA PRO A 177 -2.93 -1.62 13.01
C PRO A 177 -1.88 -2.22 12.05
N LEU A 178 -1.11 -1.34 11.40
CA LEU A 178 0.05 -1.67 10.57
C LEU A 178 1.28 -2.00 11.43
#